data_AF-A0A936PZS2-F1
#
_entry.id   AF-A0A936PZS2-F1
#
_cell.length_a   1.000
_cell.length_b   1.000
_cell.length_c   1.000
_cell.angle_alpha   90.00
_cell.angle_beta   90.00
_cell.angle_gamma   90.00
#
_symmetry.space_group_name_H-M   'P 1'
#
loop_
_entity.id
_entity.type
_entity.pdbx_description
1 polymer ?
#
loop_
_entity_poly.entity_id
_entity_poly.type
_entity_poly.pdbx_seq_one_letter_code
_entity_poly.pdbx_strand_id
1 'polypeptide(L)'
;MLLRLPLLTLLACASEPEAPVNDPAPPLTPGPGGGPGAGPQPGLAPGGPMGASQAEDLSTSWRADLAVKVPTLEDAASCPDADGDGFVSALLCPSTPAASADCDDNDPAVTPATERWVRPGPFLMGSASDHAGRDEGPLHAVTLSGYCLDRLELSAKDFAAWLNGRAPKSPDVRSVTPAGAVEPGREAHPAEGLTFEEAQAVCEARGKTLPTEAQWEKAARGGCELGEFSGSCDPEDLRPYPWGADPPTCALANHNSTEKGMPALCVSDTLPADSLPEGAGPYGHQHLSGNVWEYTADFWQPGVYGPGRVDPGGPASGVTHALRGGGWNTFSTNMRVSNRFHDLVMGSAVGVRCARPTAPPNTDTTPPMTLATVSGVVTASEGQLKGRALYITAFDAADADPQSGMLAPGRSPVAEVKLTPSGEATQSFSVQVPSGGSVLIMAALDDGSGGQKDDYKSASGSGGFGKADKPILVEGDVSGVAVRLLRPGAGAGQPLGPPGGPPGAGGGPPGPPPNNKRPPMPPPTAPGETPR
;
A
#
# COMPACT_ATOMS: atom_id res chain seq x y z
N MET A 1 0.11 59.67 -23.19
CA MET A 1 0.25 59.53 -24.65
C MET A 1 0.03 58.05 -24.97
N LEU A 2 -1.19 57.55 -25.26
CA LEU A 2 -1.96 57.62 -26.53
C LEU A 2 -1.11 57.08 -27.70
N LEU A 3 -1.37 55.88 -28.28
CA LEU A 3 -2.46 55.44 -29.19
C LEU A 3 -2.48 53.88 -29.18
N ARG A 4 -3.60 53.11 -29.09
CA ARG A 4 -4.78 52.87 -29.97
C ARG A 4 -4.52 52.16 -31.33
N LEU A 5 -4.89 50.85 -31.37
CA LEU A 5 -5.72 50.03 -32.32
C LEU A 5 -5.52 50.13 -33.86
N PRO A 6 -6.03 49.20 -34.73
CA PRO A 6 -7.23 48.31 -34.61
C PRO A 6 -7.01 46.82 -35.02
N LEU A 7 -7.75 45.80 -34.54
CA LEU A 7 -9.11 45.30 -34.88
C LEU A 7 -9.45 45.19 -36.38
N LEU A 8 -9.56 43.96 -36.91
CA LEU A 8 -10.39 43.65 -38.08
C LEU A 8 -11.06 42.27 -37.92
N THR A 9 -12.33 42.23 -38.32
CA THR A 9 -13.32 41.15 -38.21
C THR A 9 -13.73 40.70 -39.62
N LEU A 10 -14.02 39.41 -39.85
CA LEU A 10 -14.84 38.81 -40.94
C LEU A 10 -14.82 37.27 -40.71
N LEU A 11 -15.86 36.53 -40.31
CA LEU A 11 -17.22 36.24 -40.82
C LEU A 11 -17.30 35.33 -42.09
N ALA A 12 -17.62 34.05 -41.82
CA ALA A 12 -18.67 33.19 -42.42
C ALA A 12 -18.44 32.27 -43.67
N CYS A 13 -19.16 31.13 -43.58
CA CYS A 13 -19.62 30.11 -44.56
C CYS A 13 -18.66 28.93 -44.87
N ALA A 14 -18.89 27.67 -44.45
CA ALA A 14 -20.00 26.71 -44.63
C ALA A 14 -19.91 25.89 -45.94
N SER A 15 -19.73 24.56 -45.83
CA SER A 15 -20.41 23.52 -46.63
C SER A 15 -19.83 22.11 -46.36
N GLU A 16 -20.69 21.18 -45.93
CA GLU A 16 -20.52 19.72 -46.07
C GLU A 16 -20.57 19.29 -47.55
N PRO A 17 -20.23 18.03 -47.87
CA PRO A 17 -21.32 17.12 -48.21
C PRO A 17 -21.16 15.64 -47.79
N GLU A 18 -22.33 15.06 -47.54
CA GLU A 18 -22.86 13.68 -47.66
C GLU A 18 -21.96 12.45 -47.93
N ALA A 19 -22.39 11.37 -47.24
CA ALA A 19 -22.02 9.97 -47.39
C ALA A 19 -22.49 9.31 -48.69
N PRO A 20 -22.09 8.04 -48.91
CA PRO A 20 -23.05 7.08 -49.42
C PRO A 20 -23.19 5.83 -48.52
N VAL A 21 -24.45 5.41 -48.43
CA VAL A 21 -24.98 4.18 -47.85
C VAL A 21 -24.58 2.97 -48.69
N ASN A 22 -24.24 1.85 -48.04
CA ASN A 22 -24.56 0.51 -48.54
C ASN A 22 -24.83 -0.42 -47.35
N ASP A 23 -25.96 -1.09 -47.45
CA ASP A 23 -26.71 -1.83 -46.43
C ASP A 23 -26.49 -3.37 -46.62
N PRO A 24 -27.16 -4.29 -45.91
CA PRO A 24 -26.53 -5.20 -44.94
C PRO A 24 -26.58 -6.69 -45.34
N ALA A 25 -25.90 -7.55 -44.59
CA ALA A 25 -26.01 -9.01 -44.67
C ALA A 25 -26.02 -9.64 -43.26
N PRO A 26 -26.55 -10.85 -43.06
CA PRO A 26 -27.91 -11.12 -42.55
C PRO A 26 -27.93 -11.64 -41.09
N PRO A 27 -29.12 -11.78 -40.48
CA PRO A 27 -29.25 -12.18 -39.08
C PRO A 27 -29.09 -13.69 -38.90
N LEU A 28 -28.35 -14.10 -37.86
CA LEU A 28 -28.42 -15.47 -37.37
C LEU A 28 -29.63 -15.60 -36.44
N THR A 29 -30.65 -16.32 -36.93
CA THR A 29 -31.85 -16.69 -36.20
C THR A 29 -31.57 -17.68 -35.06
N PRO A 30 -32.28 -17.57 -33.92
CA PRO A 30 -32.34 -18.60 -32.89
C PRO A 30 -33.43 -19.63 -33.21
N GLY A 31 -33.22 -20.89 -32.84
CA GLY A 31 -34.20 -21.97 -32.99
C GLY A 31 -33.81 -23.25 -32.23
N PRO A 32 -34.77 -24.13 -31.89
CA PRO A 32 -35.12 -24.38 -30.49
C PRO A 32 -35.07 -25.85 -30.04
N GLY A 33 -35.12 -26.05 -28.71
CA GLY A 33 -35.91 -27.13 -28.10
C GLY A 33 -35.16 -28.35 -27.54
N GLY A 34 -35.34 -28.58 -26.23
CA GLY A 34 -35.19 -29.91 -25.61
C GLY A 34 -34.72 -29.92 -24.15
N GLY A 35 -35.61 -29.67 -23.18
CA GLY A 35 -35.44 -30.21 -21.81
C GLY A 35 -36.12 -31.58 -21.66
N PRO A 36 -36.30 -32.13 -20.45
CA PRO A 36 -35.45 -32.15 -19.26
C PRO A 36 -35.05 -33.60 -18.89
N GLY A 37 -33.95 -33.80 -18.15
CA GLY A 37 -33.51 -35.13 -17.70
C GLY A 37 -32.87 -35.11 -16.32
N ALA A 38 -33.50 -35.82 -15.37
CA ALA A 38 -33.09 -35.97 -13.98
C ALA A 38 -31.73 -36.69 -13.81
N GLY A 39 -31.13 -36.53 -12.62
CA GLY A 39 -29.76 -36.92 -12.25
C GLY A 39 -29.36 -38.38 -12.43
N PRO A 40 -28.08 -38.70 -12.15
CA PRO A 40 -27.74 -39.10 -10.77
C PRO A 40 -26.39 -38.55 -10.27
N GLN A 41 -26.24 -38.39 -8.95
CA GLN A 41 -24.90 -38.39 -8.32
C GLN A 41 -24.21 -39.74 -8.56
N PRO A 42 -22.87 -39.78 -8.71
CA PRO A 42 -22.08 -40.35 -7.61
C PRO A 42 -20.64 -39.81 -7.47
N GLY A 43 -20.09 -39.92 -6.25
CA GLY A 43 -18.69 -40.35 -6.09
C GLY A 43 -17.70 -39.33 -5.53
N LEU A 44 -17.66 -39.19 -4.21
CA LEU A 44 -16.47 -38.74 -3.47
C LEU A 44 -15.39 -39.83 -3.54
N ALA A 45 -14.19 -39.45 -3.96
CA ALA A 45 -12.96 -40.26 -3.87
C ALA A 45 -11.81 -39.37 -3.35
N PRO A 46 -10.82 -39.96 -2.65
CA PRO A 46 -10.22 -39.38 -1.44
C PRO A 46 -8.96 -38.51 -1.69
N GLY A 47 -8.67 -37.68 -0.68
CA GLY A 47 -7.68 -36.61 -0.71
C GLY A 47 -6.22 -37.02 -0.89
N GLY A 48 -5.51 -36.17 -1.63
CA GLY A 48 -4.06 -36.01 -1.57
C GLY A 48 -3.65 -35.11 -0.40
N PRO A 49 -2.37 -35.16 0.02
CA PRO A 49 -1.91 -34.53 1.26
C PRO A 49 -1.99 -33.01 1.17
N MET A 50 -2.61 -32.38 2.18
CA MET A 50 -2.60 -30.92 2.32
C MET A 50 -1.21 -30.48 2.81
N GLY A 51 -0.39 -30.04 1.85
CA GLY A 51 0.81 -29.24 2.09
C GLY A 51 0.46 -27.84 2.59
N ALA A 52 1.49 -27.04 2.86
CA ALA A 52 1.46 -25.63 3.25
C ALA A 52 0.28 -24.85 2.65
N SER A 53 -0.22 -23.82 3.37
CA SER A 53 -1.14 -22.83 2.79
C SER A 53 -0.67 -22.54 1.38
N GLN A 54 -1.46 -22.93 0.39
CA GLN A 54 -1.02 -22.83 -0.99
C GLN A 54 -0.67 -21.36 -1.21
N ALA A 55 0.56 -21.10 -1.66
CA ALA A 55 0.86 -19.83 -2.29
C ALA A 55 -0.20 -19.69 -3.39
N GLU A 56 -1.20 -18.85 -3.16
CA GLU A 56 -2.24 -18.63 -4.14
C GLU A 56 -1.58 -17.99 -5.36
N ASP A 57 -1.88 -18.56 -6.52
CA ASP A 57 -1.38 -18.04 -7.78
C ASP A 57 -2.15 -16.77 -8.14
N LEU A 58 -1.64 -15.63 -7.65
CA LEU A 58 -2.18 -14.30 -7.89
C LEU A 58 -1.99 -13.84 -9.35
N SER A 59 -1.27 -14.60 -10.19
CA SER A 59 -1.16 -14.35 -11.64
C SER A 59 -2.50 -14.51 -12.37
N THR A 60 -3.42 -15.29 -11.82
CA THR A 60 -4.72 -15.59 -12.44
C THR A 60 -5.74 -14.44 -12.37
N SER A 61 -5.38 -13.32 -11.74
CA SER A 61 -6.23 -12.12 -11.63
C SER A 61 -6.13 -11.17 -12.83
N TRP A 62 -5.29 -11.51 -13.82
CA TRP A 62 -5.12 -10.73 -15.04
C TRP A 62 -6.29 -10.88 -16.01
N ARG A 63 -6.71 -9.77 -16.63
CA ARG A 63 -7.61 -9.76 -17.78
C ARG A 63 -6.98 -9.00 -18.93
N ALA A 64 -6.97 -9.62 -20.11
CA ALA A 64 -6.36 -9.10 -21.35
C ALA A 64 -6.93 -7.76 -21.83
N ASP A 65 -8.10 -7.35 -21.33
CA ASP A 65 -8.76 -6.08 -21.65
C ASP A 65 -8.15 -4.86 -20.92
N LEU A 66 -7.23 -5.06 -19.98
CA LEU A 66 -6.57 -3.97 -19.23
C LEU A 66 -5.26 -3.47 -19.86
N ALA A 67 -4.82 -4.02 -20.99
CA ALA A 67 -3.61 -3.60 -21.68
C ALA A 67 -3.82 -2.31 -22.50
N VAL A 68 -3.14 -1.23 -22.13
CA VAL A 68 -3.13 0.04 -22.90
C VAL A 68 -2.01 -0.01 -23.95
N LYS A 69 -2.30 0.43 -25.18
CA LYS A 69 -1.30 0.56 -26.25
C LYS A 69 -0.24 1.62 -25.90
N VAL A 70 1.02 1.21 -25.97
CA VAL A 70 2.21 2.03 -25.64
C VAL A 70 2.71 2.80 -26.89
N PRO A 71 3.07 4.09 -26.78
CA PRO A 71 3.83 4.80 -27.83
C PRO A 71 5.24 4.23 -27.97
N THR A 72 5.73 4.07 -29.19
CA THR A 72 7.10 3.59 -29.45
C THR A 72 8.14 4.65 -29.10
N LEU A 73 9.12 4.28 -28.27
CA LEU A 73 10.26 5.11 -27.87
C LEU A 73 11.26 5.26 -29.03
N GLU A 74 11.58 6.49 -29.43
CA GLU A 74 12.69 6.80 -30.35
C GLU A 74 13.99 7.04 -29.56
N ASP A 75 15.12 6.54 -30.08
CA ASP A 75 16.43 6.54 -29.45
C ASP A 75 16.99 7.97 -29.21
N ALA A 76 17.33 8.30 -27.96
CA ALA A 76 18.03 9.53 -27.60
C ALA A 76 19.52 9.42 -27.96
N ALA A 77 19.96 10.14 -28.99
CA ALA A 77 21.27 9.98 -29.65
C ALA A 77 22.51 10.41 -28.83
N SER A 78 22.39 10.79 -27.57
CA SER A 78 23.51 10.78 -26.61
C SER A 78 22.97 10.85 -25.18
N CYS A 79 23.30 9.86 -24.36
CA CYS A 79 23.10 9.90 -22.92
C CYS A 79 24.29 10.59 -22.26
N PRO A 80 24.18 11.88 -21.88
CA PRO A 80 25.28 12.58 -21.24
C PRO A 80 25.44 12.13 -19.78
N ASP A 81 26.66 12.30 -19.30
CA ASP A 81 27.11 12.27 -17.90
C ASP A 81 27.77 13.64 -17.70
N ALA A 82 26.99 14.62 -17.25
CA ALA A 82 27.36 16.02 -17.26
C ALA A 82 28.22 16.41 -16.06
N ASP A 83 28.06 15.75 -14.92
CA ASP A 83 28.90 15.95 -13.73
C ASP A 83 30.11 14.99 -13.65
N GLY A 84 30.16 13.95 -14.48
CA GLY A 84 31.27 13.02 -14.60
C GLY A 84 31.30 11.95 -13.50
N ASP A 85 30.17 11.69 -12.83
CA ASP A 85 30.07 10.72 -11.75
C ASP A 85 29.95 9.26 -12.23
N GLY A 86 29.78 9.06 -13.54
CA GLY A 86 29.69 7.76 -14.20
C GLY A 86 28.26 7.23 -14.39
N PHE A 87 27.25 8.02 -14.06
CA PHE A 87 25.84 7.77 -14.36
C PHE A 87 25.36 8.69 -15.49
N VAL A 88 24.25 8.32 -16.14
CA VAL A 88 23.70 9.15 -17.23
C VAL A 88 22.35 9.74 -16.86
N SER A 89 22.05 10.91 -17.42
CA SER A 89 20.80 11.61 -17.13
C SER A 89 19.55 10.75 -17.38
N ALA A 90 18.78 10.45 -16.33
CA ALA A 90 17.50 9.74 -16.47
C ALA A 90 16.46 10.50 -17.30
N LEU A 91 16.49 11.84 -17.24
CA LEU A 91 15.56 12.69 -17.97
C LEU A 91 15.81 12.64 -19.48
N LEU A 92 17.08 12.62 -19.90
CA LEU A 92 17.47 12.57 -21.30
C LEU A 92 17.53 11.14 -21.83
N CYS A 93 17.75 10.16 -20.96
CA CYS A 93 17.81 8.74 -21.28
C CYS A 93 16.82 7.92 -20.46
N PRO A 94 15.51 8.11 -20.73
CA PRO A 94 14.44 7.47 -19.95
C PRO A 94 14.42 5.94 -20.09
N SER A 95 15.07 5.38 -21.10
CA SER A 95 15.21 3.93 -21.32
C SER A 95 16.35 3.28 -20.52
N THR A 96 17.24 4.08 -19.92
CA THR A 96 18.37 3.57 -19.14
C THR A 96 17.90 2.79 -17.91
N PRO A 97 18.55 1.66 -17.56
CA PRO A 97 18.28 0.95 -16.32
C PRO A 97 18.42 1.84 -15.08
N ALA A 98 17.56 1.67 -14.09
CA ALA A 98 17.57 2.47 -12.85
C ALA A 98 18.87 2.41 -12.04
N ALA A 99 19.73 1.41 -12.31
CA ALA A 99 21.04 1.28 -11.69
C ALA A 99 22.14 2.11 -12.37
N SER A 100 21.87 2.66 -13.54
CA SER A 100 22.83 3.36 -14.39
C SER A 100 22.40 4.79 -14.74
N ALA A 101 21.24 5.23 -14.23
CA ALA A 101 20.69 6.54 -14.50
C ALA A 101 20.65 7.41 -13.24
N ASP A 102 21.24 8.60 -13.30
CA ASP A 102 21.13 9.61 -12.24
C ASP A 102 19.78 10.33 -12.31
N CYS A 103 19.42 10.96 -11.20
CA CYS A 103 18.19 11.74 -11.08
C CYS A 103 18.42 13.25 -11.21
N ASP A 104 19.68 13.66 -11.16
CA ASP A 104 20.14 15.03 -11.30
C ASP A 104 21.61 15.05 -11.77
N ASP A 105 21.81 14.89 -13.07
CA ASP A 105 23.12 14.90 -13.77
C ASP A 105 23.93 16.22 -13.60
N ASN A 106 23.48 17.14 -12.75
CA ASN A 106 24.22 18.35 -12.37
C ASN A 106 24.70 18.32 -10.91
N ASP A 107 24.36 17.29 -10.15
CA ASP A 107 24.73 17.12 -8.75
C ASP A 107 25.35 15.72 -8.51
N PRO A 108 26.68 15.63 -8.37
CA PRO A 108 27.37 14.33 -8.20
C PRO A 108 27.08 13.64 -6.87
N ALA A 109 26.30 14.27 -5.97
CA ALA A 109 25.75 13.61 -4.80
C ALA A 109 24.49 12.77 -5.11
N VAL A 110 23.82 13.04 -6.22
CA VAL A 110 22.54 12.42 -6.62
C VAL A 110 22.79 11.22 -7.55
N THR A 111 23.23 10.12 -6.94
CA THR A 111 23.52 8.87 -7.65
C THR A 111 22.36 7.87 -7.53
N PRO A 112 22.36 6.76 -8.29
CA PRO A 112 21.45 5.63 -8.10
C PRO A 112 21.48 5.01 -6.69
N ALA A 113 22.50 5.30 -5.87
CA ALA A 113 22.56 4.87 -4.48
C ALA A 113 21.67 5.72 -3.56
N THR A 114 21.28 6.92 -3.98
CA THR A 114 20.45 7.87 -3.21
C THR A 114 19.00 7.89 -3.70
N GLU A 115 18.80 7.94 -5.02
CA GLU A 115 17.50 7.99 -5.68
C GLU A 115 17.49 7.01 -6.86
N ARG A 116 16.34 6.43 -7.18
CA ARG A 116 16.22 5.52 -8.32
C ARG A 116 15.23 6.08 -9.33
N TRP A 117 15.64 6.06 -10.60
CA TRP A 117 14.77 6.34 -11.73
C TRP A 117 13.67 5.29 -11.84
N VAL A 118 12.41 5.75 -11.83
CA VAL A 118 11.24 4.98 -12.22
C VAL A 118 10.82 5.46 -13.60
N ARG A 119 10.84 4.53 -14.56
CA ARG A 119 10.63 4.83 -15.98
C ARG A 119 9.21 5.35 -16.24
N PRO A 120 9.01 6.20 -17.27
CA PRO A 120 7.68 6.56 -17.74
C PRO A 120 6.94 5.32 -18.27
N GLY A 121 5.64 5.46 -18.50
CA GLY A 121 4.81 4.44 -19.12
C GLY A 121 3.70 3.92 -18.22
N PRO A 122 2.85 3.03 -18.76
CA PRO A 122 1.71 2.50 -18.03
C PRO A 122 2.11 1.46 -16.99
N PHE A 123 1.27 1.28 -15.98
CA PHE A 123 1.27 0.15 -15.05
C PHE A 123 -0.16 -0.14 -14.57
N LEU A 124 -0.40 -1.31 -14.01
CA LEU A 124 -1.64 -1.68 -13.35
C LEU A 124 -1.58 -1.30 -11.87
N MET A 125 -2.46 -0.37 -11.48
CA MET A 125 -2.62 0.12 -10.11
C MET A 125 -3.81 -0.56 -9.44
N GLY A 126 -3.67 -0.86 -8.16
CA GLY A 126 -4.68 -1.54 -7.35
C GLY A 126 -4.62 -3.06 -7.44
N SER A 127 -5.72 -3.71 -7.10
CA SER A 127 -5.81 -5.16 -7.04
C SER A 127 -7.20 -5.67 -7.42
N ALA A 128 -7.22 -6.88 -7.99
CA ALA A 128 -8.43 -7.66 -8.23
C ALA A 128 -8.51 -8.90 -7.30
N SER A 129 -7.57 -9.04 -6.37
CA SER A 129 -7.54 -10.16 -5.41
C SER A 129 -8.68 -10.05 -4.41
N ASP A 130 -9.29 -11.20 -4.07
CA ASP A 130 -10.30 -11.28 -3.02
C ASP A 130 -9.73 -10.95 -1.61
N HIS A 131 -8.40 -10.93 -1.44
CA HIS A 131 -7.76 -10.49 -0.19
C HIS A 131 -7.54 -8.97 -0.11
N ALA A 132 -7.71 -8.26 -1.22
CA ALA A 132 -7.51 -6.82 -1.28
C ALA A 132 -8.72 -6.07 -0.70
N GLY A 133 -8.46 -5.05 0.13
CA GLY A 133 -9.46 -4.12 0.65
C GLY A 133 -10.33 -3.52 -0.45
N ARG A 134 -11.55 -3.10 -0.12
CA ARG A 134 -12.45 -2.47 -1.10
C ARG A 134 -11.85 -1.24 -1.78
N ASP A 135 -11.02 -0.49 -1.07
CA ASP A 135 -10.33 0.71 -1.55
C ASP A 135 -9.07 0.41 -2.38
N GLU A 136 -8.58 -0.83 -2.37
CA GLU A 136 -7.46 -1.28 -3.20
C GLU A 136 -7.90 -1.56 -4.66
N GLY A 137 -9.21 -1.61 -4.92
CA GLY A 137 -9.79 -1.90 -6.23
C GLY A 137 -10.55 -0.72 -6.85
N PRO A 138 -10.93 -0.81 -8.13
CA PRO A 138 -10.58 -1.90 -9.05
C PRO A 138 -9.12 -1.83 -9.51
N LEU A 139 -8.56 -2.97 -9.94
CA LEU A 139 -7.33 -3.00 -10.74
C LEU A 139 -7.56 -2.20 -12.04
N HIS A 140 -6.69 -1.24 -12.34
CA HIS A 140 -6.86 -0.35 -13.50
C HIS A 140 -5.51 0.14 -14.04
N ALA A 141 -5.47 0.50 -15.33
CA ALA A 141 -4.27 1.06 -15.94
C ALA A 141 -4.09 2.55 -15.58
N VAL A 142 -2.88 2.90 -15.17
CA VAL A 142 -2.42 4.27 -14.92
C VAL A 142 -1.16 4.52 -15.74
N THR A 143 -1.07 5.67 -16.42
CA THR A 143 0.17 6.09 -17.11
C THR A 143 0.90 7.12 -16.28
N LEU A 144 2.18 6.90 -16.00
CA LEU A 144 3.02 7.88 -15.32
C LEU A 144 4.09 8.41 -16.26
N SER A 145 4.36 9.71 -16.22
CA SER A 145 5.63 10.28 -16.60
C SER A 145 6.75 9.68 -15.74
N GLY A 146 7.99 9.75 -16.20
CA GLY A 146 9.11 9.24 -15.41
C GLY A 146 9.36 10.11 -14.19
N TYR A 147 9.93 9.54 -13.14
CA TYR A 147 10.24 10.28 -11.92
C TYR A 147 11.34 9.56 -11.15
N CYS A 148 12.01 10.28 -10.27
CA CYS A 148 12.89 9.68 -9.31
C CYS A 148 12.23 9.54 -7.96
N LEU A 149 12.61 8.49 -7.24
CA LEU A 149 12.13 8.22 -5.89
C LEU A 149 13.33 7.82 -5.02
N ASP A 150 13.42 8.39 -3.84
CA ASP A 150 14.44 8.04 -2.84
C ASP A 150 14.53 6.52 -2.68
N ARG A 151 15.74 5.98 -2.79
CA ARG A 151 15.99 4.53 -2.73
C ARG A 151 15.54 3.94 -1.40
N LEU A 152 15.72 4.72 -0.33
CA LEU A 152 15.46 4.36 1.07
C LEU A 152 14.47 5.34 1.69
N GLU A 153 13.86 4.91 2.79
CA GLU A 153 13.11 5.79 3.68
C GLU A 153 14.02 6.91 4.23
N LEU A 154 13.46 8.09 4.51
CA LEU A 154 14.20 9.20 5.10
C LEU A 154 14.77 8.80 6.46
N SER A 155 16.09 8.86 6.61
CA SER A 155 16.75 8.50 7.87
C SER A 155 16.47 9.52 8.98
N ALA A 156 16.52 9.07 10.23
CA ALA A 156 16.42 9.93 11.40
C ALA A 156 17.54 10.98 11.44
N LYS A 157 18.73 10.63 10.94
CA LYS A 157 19.86 11.56 10.80
C LYS A 157 19.53 12.71 9.85
N ASP A 158 18.99 12.41 8.68
CA ASP A 158 18.66 13.43 7.68
C ASP A 158 17.48 14.30 8.13
N PHE A 159 16.48 13.69 8.79
CA PHE A 159 15.38 14.42 9.40
C PHE A 159 15.86 15.36 10.52
N ALA A 160 16.73 14.90 11.43
CA ALA A 160 17.33 15.74 12.47
C ALA A 160 18.19 16.87 11.91
N ALA A 161 18.95 16.61 10.84
CA ALA A 161 19.72 17.62 10.14
C ALA A 161 18.81 18.73 9.57
N TRP A 162 17.67 18.36 8.97
CA TRP A 162 16.65 19.33 8.52
C TRP A 162 15.98 20.08 9.68
N LEU A 163 15.70 19.40 10.79
CA LEU A 163 15.18 20.05 12.00
C LEU A 163 16.15 21.11 12.51
N ASN A 164 17.46 20.90 12.39
CA ASN A 164 18.51 21.86 12.76
C ASN A 164 18.32 22.37 14.20
N GLY A 165 18.13 21.45 15.14
CA GLY A 165 17.91 21.73 16.57
C GLY A 165 16.49 22.21 16.94
N ARG A 166 15.55 22.23 15.98
CA ARG A 166 14.12 22.44 16.27
C ARG A 166 13.49 21.15 16.78
N ALA A 167 12.51 21.29 17.68
CA ALA A 167 11.67 20.16 18.05
C ALA A 167 10.85 19.68 16.85
N PRO A 168 10.63 18.36 16.69
CA PRO A 168 9.60 17.86 15.78
C PRO A 168 8.22 18.38 16.21
N LYS A 169 7.34 18.62 15.24
CA LYS A 169 5.94 19.00 15.47
C LYS A 169 5.14 17.84 16.04
N SER A 170 5.35 16.63 15.51
CA SER A 170 4.69 15.45 16.03
C SER A 170 5.24 15.08 17.41
N PRO A 171 4.38 14.88 18.42
CA PRO A 171 4.79 14.36 19.72
C PRO A 171 5.11 12.86 19.69
N ASP A 172 4.78 12.17 18.59
CA ASP A 172 4.92 10.73 18.42
C ASP A 172 6.23 10.33 17.73
N VAL A 173 7.09 11.29 17.36
CA VAL A 173 8.42 11.00 16.80
C VAL A 173 9.27 10.28 17.84
N ARG A 174 9.80 9.11 17.45
CA ARG A 174 10.60 8.23 18.33
C ARG A 174 12.07 8.17 17.98
N SER A 175 12.42 8.64 16.79
CA SER A 175 13.77 8.55 16.23
C SER A 175 14.61 9.81 16.52
N VAL A 176 13.96 10.87 16.99
CA VAL A 176 14.56 12.18 17.29
C VAL A 176 14.01 12.70 18.60
N THR A 177 14.91 13.22 19.45
CA THR A 177 14.60 13.86 20.72
C THR A 177 13.77 15.16 20.54
N PRO A 178 13.09 15.66 21.58
CA PRO A 178 12.46 16.98 21.54
C PRO A 178 13.42 18.15 21.27
N ALA A 179 14.74 17.94 21.42
CA ALA A 179 15.77 18.93 21.08
C ALA A 179 16.19 18.88 19.60
N GLY A 180 15.54 18.04 18.77
CA GLY A 180 15.88 17.88 17.36
C GLY A 180 17.16 17.09 17.10
N ALA A 181 17.70 16.41 18.11
CA ALA A 181 18.86 15.51 17.98
C ALA A 181 18.40 14.06 17.79
N VAL A 182 19.10 13.30 16.96
CA VAL A 182 18.82 11.87 16.74
C VAL A 182 18.93 11.10 18.06
N GLU A 183 18.00 10.17 18.30
CA GLU A 183 18.12 9.23 19.41
C GLU A 183 19.35 8.31 19.19
N PRO A 184 20.19 8.06 20.22
CA PRO A 184 21.42 7.30 20.04
C PRO A 184 21.22 5.93 19.39
N GLY A 185 21.95 5.64 18.32
CA GLY A 185 21.86 4.37 17.58
C GLY A 185 20.72 4.31 16.56
N ARG A 186 19.99 5.41 16.34
CA ARG A 186 18.89 5.50 15.36
C ARG A 186 19.28 6.22 14.08
N GLU A 187 20.54 6.60 13.90
CA GLU A 187 21.00 7.44 12.80
C GLU A 187 20.65 6.87 11.42
N ALA A 188 20.73 5.55 11.26
CA ALA A 188 20.39 4.84 10.03
C ALA A 188 18.94 4.33 9.99
N HIS A 189 18.20 4.42 11.08
CA HIS A 189 16.78 4.03 11.11
C HIS A 189 15.94 5.10 10.40
N PRO A 190 14.76 4.76 9.85
CA PRO A 190 13.86 5.75 9.31
C PRO A 190 13.39 6.71 10.41
N ALA A 191 13.15 7.95 10.02
CA ALA A 191 12.41 8.87 10.85
C ALA A 191 10.95 8.39 10.93
N GLU A 192 10.54 7.87 12.08
CA GLU A 192 9.17 7.41 12.34
C GLU A 192 8.39 8.37 13.25
N GLY A 193 7.08 8.45 13.02
CA GLY A 193 6.13 9.25 13.78
C GLY A 193 5.92 10.67 13.24
N LEU A 194 6.21 10.94 11.97
CA LEU A 194 6.11 12.29 11.39
C LEU A 194 4.64 12.71 11.20
N THR A 195 4.37 14.03 11.25
CA THR A 195 3.13 14.55 10.65
C THR A 195 3.27 14.65 9.12
N PHE A 196 2.14 14.72 8.41
CA PHE A 196 2.14 14.98 6.97
C PHE A 196 2.91 16.27 6.63
N GLU A 197 2.71 17.35 7.38
CA GLU A 197 3.38 18.64 7.10
C GLU A 197 4.89 18.55 7.32
N GLU A 198 5.36 17.72 8.25
CA GLU A 198 6.79 17.48 8.42
C GLU A 198 7.36 16.66 7.27
N ALA A 199 6.67 15.59 6.87
CA ALA A 199 7.05 14.74 5.74
C ALA A 199 7.10 15.54 4.43
N GLN A 200 6.11 16.39 4.18
CA GLN A 200 6.09 17.28 3.02
C GLN A 200 7.24 18.30 3.09
N ALA A 201 7.37 19.03 4.20
CA ALA A 201 8.34 20.13 4.29
C ALA A 201 9.80 19.65 4.22
N VAL A 202 10.12 18.44 4.72
CA VAL A 202 11.47 17.90 4.60
C VAL A 202 11.79 17.46 3.17
N CYS A 203 10.82 16.94 2.42
CA CYS A 203 11.01 16.67 0.99
C CYS A 203 11.20 17.97 0.20
N GLU A 204 10.37 18.99 0.44
CA GLU A 204 10.50 20.30 -0.20
C GLU A 204 11.85 20.97 0.07
N ALA A 205 12.34 20.89 1.31
CA ALA A 205 13.64 21.44 1.68
C ALA A 205 14.83 20.73 0.98
N ARG A 206 14.60 19.51 0.48
CA ARG A 206 15.57 18.73 -0.32
C ARG A 206 15.37 18.92 -1.84
N GLY A 207 14.53 19.88 -2.25
CA GLY A 207 14.21 20.10 -3.66
C GLY A 207 13.32 19.02 -4.28
N LYS A 208 12.56 18.29 -3.46
CA LYS A 208 11.72 17.15 -3.82
C LYS A 208 10.27 17.38 -3.40
N THR A 209 9.42 16.40 -3.65
CA THR A 209 8.03 16.35 -3.16
C THR A 209 7.77 15.01 -2.45
N LEU A 210 6.59 14.86 -1.87
CA LEU A 210 6.06 13.52 -1.60
C LEU A 210 5.75 12.81 -2.94
N PRO A 211 5.90 11.48 -3.06
CA PRO A 211 5.40 10.74 -4.20
C PRO A 211 3.87 10.79 -4.22
N THR A 212 3.26 10.74 -5.41
CA THR A 212 1.84 10.38 -5.47
C THR A 212 1.64 8.90 -5.11
N GLU A 213 0.43 8.51 -4.74
CA GLU A 213 0.09 7.12 -4.45
C GLU A 213 0.40 6.20 -5.64
N ALA A 214 0.13 6.68 -6.86
CA ALA A 214 0.45 5.95 -8.08
C ALA A 214 1.96 5.83 -8.32
N GLN A 215 2.72 6.91 -8.07
CA GLN A 215 4.18 6.86 -8.12
C GLN A 215 4.75 5.90 -7.09
N TRP A 216 4.20 5.87 -5.88
CA TRP A 216 4.64 4.92 -4.87
C TRP A 216 4.36 3.47 -5.31
N GLU A 217 3.15 3.18 -5.78
CA GLU A 217 2.76 1.82 -6.16
C GLU A 217 3.53 1.31 -7.40
N LYS A 218 3.77 2.16 -8.41
CA LYS A 218 4.56 1.76 -9.58
C LYS A 218 6.00 1.41 -9.20
N ALA A 219 6.61 2.15 -8.27
CA ALA A 219 7.95 1.83 -7.78
C ALA A 219 8.00 0.47 -7.07
N ALA A 220 6.96 0.14 -6.30
CA ALA A 220 6.84 -1.14 -5.62
C ALA A 220 6.54 -2.29 -6.59
N ARG A 221 5.62 -2.11 -7.53
CA ARG A 221 5.14 -3.16 -8.44
C ARG A 221 6.03 -3.39 -9.65
N GLY A 222 6.55 -2.34 -10.28
CA GLY A 222 7.42 -2.43 -11.47
C GLY A 222 6.82 -1.93 -12.77
N GLY A 223 5.53 -2.19 -13.03
CA GLY A 223 4.87 -1.89 -14.31
C GLY A 223 5.23 -2.84 -15.46
N CYS A 224 5.82 -3.99 -15.14
CA CYS A 224 6.28 -4.99 -16.10
C CYS A 224 5.15 -5.78 -16.76
N GLU A 225 3.99 -5.83 -16.11
CA GLU A 225 2.81 -6.61 -16.49
C GLU A 225 2.16 -6.18 -17.81
N LEU A 226 2.69 -5.11 -18.43
CA LEU A 226 2.25 -4.59 -19.71
C LEU A 226 3.23 -4.93 -20.86
N GLY A 227 4.19 -5.82 -20.61
CA GLY A 227 4.96 -6.51 -21.66
C GLY A 227 6.08 -5.71 -22.32
N GLU A 228 6.35 -4.48 -21.89
CA GLU A 228 7.44 -3.65 -22.44
C GLU A 228 8.83 -4.24 -22.15
N PHE A 229 8.97 -5.03 -21.07
CA PHE A 229 10.24 -5.56 -20.58
C PHE A 229 10.22 -7.08 -20.37
N SER A 230 9.70 -7.84 -21.34
CA SER A 230 9.59 -9.32 -21.25
C SER A 230 10.90 -10.07 -20.95
N GLY A 231 12.06 -9.39 -21.00
CA GLY A 231 13.37 -9.91 -20.62
C GLY A 231 13.87 -9.51 -19.22
N SER A 232 13.20 -8.59 -18.51
CA SER A 232 13.60 -8.09 -17.18
C SER A 232 12.66 -8.55 -16.06
N CYS A 233 11.46 -9.00 -16.40
CA CYS A 233 10.40 -9.41 -15.48
C CYS A 233 9.31 -10.15 -16.27
N ASP A 234 8.55 -11.00 -15.58
CA ASP A 234 7.44 -11.77 -16.18
C ASP A 234 6.24 -10.83 -16.40
N PRO A 235 5.71 -10.68 -17.64
CA PRO A 235 4.56 -9.83 -17.92
C PRO A 235 3.24 -10.36 -17.32
N GLU A 236 3.19 -11.60 -16.83
CA GLU A 236 2.02 -12.13 -16.11
C GLU A 236 2.14 -11.93 -14.59
N ASP A 237 3.21 -11.28 -14.11
CA ASP A 237 3.48 -11.06 -12.69
C ASP A 237 2.73 -9.84 -12.12
N LEU A 238 1.52 -10.07 -11.60
CA LEU A 238 0.76 -9.11 -10.81
C LEU A 238 1.22 -9.06 -9.34
N ARG A 239 2.53 -9.01 -9.11
CA ARG A 239 3.13 -9.20 -7.78
C ARG A 239 2.38 -8.48 -6.66
N PRO A 240 2.00 -9.18 -5.58
CA PRO A 240 1.44 -8.56 -4.40
C PRO A 240 2.49 -7.82 -3.56
N TYR A 241 3.78 -8.14 -3.70
CA TYR A 241 4.86 -7.58 -2.89
C TYR A 241 6.01 -7.09 -3.79
N PRO A 242 6.88 -6.16 -3.33
CA PRO A 242 7.96 -5.62 -4.14
C PRO A 242 8.88 -6.69 -4.74
N TRP A 243 9.20 -7.72 -3.94
CA TRP A 243 10.07 -8.83 -4.32
C TRP A 243 9.39 -9.93 -5.16
N GLY A 244 8.07 -9.89 -5.34
CA GLY A 244 7.32 -10.88 -6.12
C GLY A 244 6.10 -11.47 -5.39
N ALA A 245 5.75 -12.72 -5.73
CA ALA A 245 4.58 -13.42 -5.21
C ALA A 245 4.82 -14.15 -3.88
N ASP A 246 6.08 -14.37 -3.48
CA ASP A 246 6.40 -15.06 -2.24
C ASP A 246 5.86 -14.29 -1.02
N PRO A 247 5.28 -14.98 -0.03
CA PRO A 247 4.71 -14.34 1.15
C PRO A 247 5.79 -13.58 1.95
N PRO A 248 5.42 -12.52 2.70
CA PRO A 248 6.38 -11.77 3.51
C PRO A 248 7.01 -12.66 4.58
N THR A 249 8.34 -12.59 4.66
CA THR A 249 9.12 -13.17 5.75
C THR A 249 9.93 -12.08 6.42
N CYS A 250 10.45 -12.31 7.63
CA CYS A 250 11.30 -11.34 8.30
C CYS A 250 12.66 -11.09 7.58
N ALA A 251 13.00 -11.90 6.58
CA ALA A 251 14.17 -11.67 5.72
C ALA A 251 13.86 -10.72 4.54
N LEU A 252 12.57 -10.52 4.22
CA LEU A 252 12.12 -9.71 3.08
C LEU A 252 11.49 -8.39 3.54
N ALA A 253 10.83 -8.37 4.70
CA ALA A 253 10.21 -7.17 5.25
C ALA A 253 10.22 -7.18 6.78
N ASN A 254 10.35 -6.02 7.40
CA ASN A 254 10.16 -5.86 8.83
C ASN A 254 8.67 -5.60 9.12
N HIS A 255 7.99 -6.55 9.77
CA HIS A 255 6.53 -6.51 9.96
C HIS A 255 6.09 -7.42 11.13
N ASN A 256 4.78 -7.50 11.37
CA ASN A 256 4.17 -8.45 12.30
C ASN A 256 3.87 -9.76 11.56
N SER A 257 4.81 -10.70 11.63
CA SER A 257 4.82 -11.95 10.87
C SER A 257 3.78 -12.95 11.35
N THR A 258 3.06 -13.56 10.40
CA THR A 258 2.14 -14.67 10.66
C THR A 258 2.70 -16.04 10.25
N GLU A 259 3.99 -16.12 9.87
CA GLU A 259 4.62 -17.32 9.31
C GLU A 259 4.53 -18.55 10.24
N LYS A 260 4.62 -18.31 11.55
CA LYS A 260 4.60 -19.37 12.59
C LYS A 260 3.23 -19.54 13.26
N GLY A 261 2.16 -19.04 12.63
CA GLY A 261 0.81 -19.07 13.15
C GLY A 261 0.38 -17.73 13.73
N MET A 262 0.36 -17.61 15.06
CA MET A 262 -0.04 -16.35 15.71
C MET A 262 0.91 -15.21 15.32
N PRO A 263 0.39 -13.99 15.07
CA PRO A 263 1.22 -12.85 14.70
C PRO A 263 2.33 -12.59 15.73
N ALA A 264 3.56 -12.44 15.26
CA ALA A 264 4.73 -12.07 16.04
C ALA A 264 5.58 -11.03 15.30
N LEU A 265 6.00 -9.99 16.02
CA LEU A 265 6.86 -8.94 15.48
C LEU A 265 8.22 -9.52 15.07
N CYS A 266 8.72 -9.13 13.89
CA CYS A 266 10.05 -9.55 13.44
C CYS A 266 11.15 -9.05 14.39
N VAL A 267 11.12 -7.75 14.73
CA VAL A 267 12.14 -7.09 15.59
C VAL A 267 11.50 -6.23 16.69
N SER A 268 10.20 -5.91 16.57
CA SER A 268 9.45 -5.01 17.47
C SER A 268 9.96 -3.56 17.47
N ASP A 269 10.59 -3.14 16.38
CA ASP A 269 11.10 -1.80 16.16
C ASP A 269 11.39 -1.63 14.66
N THR A 270 11.72 -0.42 14.21
CA THR A 270 12.27 -0.20 12.87
C THR A 270 13.64 -0.87 12.73
N LEU A 271 14.02 -1.17 11.50
CA LEU A 271 15.38 -1.54 11.08
C LEU A 271 16.05 -0.35 10.37
N PRO A 272 17.39 -0.37 10.23
CA PRO A 272 18.09 0.57 9.35
C PRO A 272 17.48 0.58 7.95
N ALA A 273 17.34 1.77 7.36
CA ALA A 273 16.65 1.96 6.09
C ALA A 273 17.34 1.26 4.91
N ASP A 274 18.63 0.90 5.03
CA ASP A 274 19.41 0.19 4.01
C ASP A 274 19.48 -1.35 4.22
N SER A 275 18.70 -1.87 5.18
CA SER A 275 18.62 -3.31 5.48
C SER A 275 17.66 -4.07 4.54
N LEU A 276 17.65 -5.40 4.66
CA LEU A 276 16.77 -6.32 3.89
C LEU A 276 16.81 -6.10 2.37
N PRO A 277 18.00 -6.08 1.73
CA PRO A 277 18.11 -5.83 0.29
C PRO A 277 17.40 -6.89 -0.57
N GLU A 278 17.18 -8.10 -0.06
CA GLU A 278 16.42 -9.15 -0.73
C GLU A 278 14.92 -8.83 -0.85
N GLY A 279 14.41 -7.93 -0.01
CA GLY A 279 13.05 -7.39 -0.08
C GLY A 279 12.89 -6.23 -1.06
N ALA A 280 13.93 -5.86 -1.82
CA ALA A 280 13.85 -4.73 -2.72
C ALA A 280 12.89 -4.99 -3.90
N GLY A 281 12.23 -3.91 -4.33
CA GLY A 281 11.41 -3.90 -5.54
C GLY A 281 12.22 -3.97 -6.84
N PRO A 282 11.54 -4.01 -8.00
CA PRO A 282 12.19 -4.14 -9.32
C PRO A 282 13.14 -2.99 -9.67
N TYR A 283 12.91 -1.80 -9.10
CA TYR A 283 13.77 -0.63 -9.26
C TYR A 283 14.87 -0.54 -8.18
N GLY A 284 14.92 -1.48 -7.23
CA GLY A 284 15.93 -1.54 -6.17
C GLY A 284 15.64 -0.67 -4.94
N HIS A 285 14.41 -0.16 -4.81
CA HIS A 285 13.91 0.48 -3.59
C HIS A 285 13.72 -0.55 -2.49
N GLN A 286 14.23 -0.25 -1.29
CA GLN A 286 14.08 -1.11 -0.10
C GLN A 286 12.96 -0.59 0.79
N HIS A 287 12.39 -1.49 1.61
CA HIS A 287 11.29 -1.19 2.54
C HIS A 287 10.07 -0.52 1.89
N LEU A 288 9.77 -0.84 0.62
CA LEU A 288 8.44 -0.55 0.06
C LEU A 288 7.36 -1.50 0.60
N SER A 289 7.72 -2.42 1.48
CA SER A 289 6.80 -3.21 2.30
C SER A 289 7.38 -3.38 3.70
N GLY A 290 6.66 -2.92 4.72
CA GLY A 290 7.09 -2.97 6.11
C GLY A 290 8.03 -1.82 6.51
N ASN A 291 8.63 -1.96 7.70
CA ASN A 291 9.42 -0.95 8.39
C ASN A 291 8.63 0.29 8.82
N VAL A 292 8.32 1.24 7.94
CA VAL A 292 7.39 2.34 8.23
C VAL A 292 6.32 2.50 7.14
N TRP A 293 5.13 2.92 7.55
CA TRP A 293 4.16 3.49 6.61
C TRP A 293 4.73 4.77 6.00
N GLU A 294 4.42 5.06 4.75
CA GLU A 294 4.97 6.22 4.06
C GLU A 294 3.87 7.16 3.55
N TYR A 295 3.99 8.45 3.89
CA TYR A 295 3.12 9.48 3.32
C TYR A 295 3.29 9.60 1.82
N THR A 296 2.14 9.75 1.15
CA THR A 296 2.03 10.16 -0.25
C THR A 296 1.39 11.54 -0.33
N ALA A 297 1.53 12.22 -1.46
CA ALA A 297 0.96 13.55 -1.68
C ALA A 297 -0.59 13.53 -1.74
N ASP A 298 -1.19 12.37 -2.04
CA ASP A 298 -2.61 12.23 -2.31
C ASP A 298 -3.45 12.33 -1.04
N PHE A 299 -4.58 13.02 -1.14
CA PHE A 299 -5.66 12.83 -0.18
C PHE A 299 -6.26 11.44 -0.36
N TRP A 300 -6.40 10.67 0.73
CA TRP A 300 -7.00 9.35 0.65
C TRP A 300 -8.50 9.46 0.36
N GLN A 301 -8.93 8.71 -0.64
CA GLN A 301 -10.32 8.60 -1.05
C GLN A 301 -10.57 7.18 -1.61
N PRO A 302 -11.51 6.42 -1.03
CA PRO A 302 -11.63 4.98 -1.31
C PRO A 302 -12.21 4.65 -2.69
N GLY A 303 -12.94 5.57 -3.32
CA GLY A 303 -13.54 5.44 -4.65
C GLY A 303 -12.80 6.18 -5.77
N VAL A 304 -11.55 6.60 -5.57
CA VAL A 304 -10.78 7.36 -6.58
C VAL A 304 -10.21 6.49 -7.70
N TYR A 305 -10.09 5.17 -7.46
CA TYR A 305 -9.51 4.25 -8.43
C TYR A 305 -10.44 4.05 -9.63
N GLY A 306 -9.89 4.13 -10.83
CA GLY A 306 -10.62 4.07 -12.09
C GLY A 306 -9.73 4.25 -13.32
N PRO A 307 -10.18 3.80 -14.50
CA PRO A 307 -9.34 3.73 -15.70
C PRO A 307 -9.01 5.12 -16.28
N GLY A 308 -7.92 5.18 -17.06
CA GLY A 308 -7.61 6.33 -17.93
C GLY A 308 -6.92 7.50 -17.22
N ARG A 309 -6.32 7.25 -16.05
CA ARG A 309 -5.58 8.26 -15.28
C ARG A 309 -4.15 8.39 -15.81
N VAL A 310 -3.70 9.62 -15.99
CA VAL A 310 -2.32 9.99 -16.38
C VAL A 310 -1.75 10.87 -15.28
N ASP A 311 -0.60 10.50 -14.73
CA ASP A 311 0.05 11.21 -13.62
C ASP A 311 -0.90 11.56 -12.46
N PRO A 312 -1.78 10.66 -11.97
CA PRO A 312 -2.76 11.03 -10.96
C PRO A 312 -2.11 11.48 -9.65
N GLY A 313 -2.67 12.53 -9.04
CA GLY A 313 -2.31 13.05 -7.72
C GLY A 313 -3.43 13.04 -6.69
N GLY A 314 -4.48 12.25 -6.93
CA GLY A 314 -5.61 12.15 -6.00
C GLY A 314 -6.59 13.32 -6.11
N PRO A 315 -7.62 13.36 -5.25
CA PRO A 315 -8.59 14.45 -5.18
C PRO A 315 -7.94 15.81 -4.90
N ALA A 316 -8.58 16.90 -5.34
CA ALA A 316 -8.07 18.27 -5.17
C ALA A 316 -7.96 18.73 -3.71
N SER A 317 -8.77 18.13 -2.84
CA SER A 317 -8.76 18.39 -1.41
C SER A 317 -9.31 17.18 -0.67
N GLY A 318 -8.99 17.11 0.62
CA GLY A 318 -9.44 16.05 1.49
C GLY A 318 -9.16 16.37 2.95
N VAL A 319 -9.45 15.39 3.78
CA VAL A 319 -9.36 15.48 5.25
C VAL A 319 -8.27 14.58 5.83
N THR A 320 -7.65 13.75 4.98
CA THR A 320 -6.72 12.70 5.36
C THR A 320 -5.82 12.37 4.18
N HIS A 321 -4.55 12.01 4.44
CA HIS A 321 -3.56 11.70 3.40
C HIS A 321 -3.33 10.20 3.31
N ALA A 322 -3.08 9.72 2.09
CA ALA A 322 -2.82 8.31 1.84
C ALA A 322 -1.44 7.88 2.33
N LEU A 323 -1.40 6.71 2.94
CA LEU A 323 -0.23 6.02 3.47
C LEU A 323 -0.06 4.67 2.75
N ARG A 324 1.18 4.29 2.44
CA ARG A 324 1.49 3.03 1.73
C ARG A 324 2.62 2.23 2.42
N GLY A 325 2.76 0.96 2.02
CA GLY A 325 3.89 0.09 2.40
C GLY A 325 3.70 -0.75 3.66
N GLY A 326 3.04 -0.21 4.69
CA GLY A 326 2.91 -0.91 5.97
C GLY A 326 4.10 -0.71 6.89
N GLY A 327 3.90 -0.80 8.20
CA GLY A 327 4.96 -0.62 9.21
C GLY A 327 5.44 -1.92 9.87
N TRP A 328 6.49 -1.83 10.69
CA TRP A 328 7.06 -2.94 11.45
C TRP A 328 6.06 -3.65 12.39
N ASN A 329 4.99 -2.97 12.77
CA ASN A 329 3.91 -3.49 13.61
C ASN A 329 2.67 -3.96 12.82
N THR A 330 2.71 -3.88 11.49
CA THR A 330 1.59 -4.19 10.61
C THR A 330 1.64 -5.66 10.18
N PHE A 331 0.49 -6.34 10.09
CA PHE A 331 0.42 -7.77 9.76
C PHE A 331 0.96 -8.07 8.35
N SER A 332 1.52 -9.28 8.15
CA SER A 332 1.97 -9.77 6.83
C SER A 332 0.89 -9.62 5.76
N THR A 333 -0.37 -9.80 6.15
CA THR A 333 -1.54 -9.67 5.29
C THR A 333 -1.84 -8.23 4.88
N ASN A 334 -1.10 -7.23 5.32
CA ASN A 334 -1.29 -5.82 4.93
C ASN A 334 -0.03 -5.24 4.26
N MET A 335 0.97 -6.07 3.97
CA MET A 335 2.23 -5.65 3.32
C MET A 335 2.13 -5.52 1.79
N ARG A 336 0.93 -5.62 1.22
CA ARG A 336 0.76 -5.66 -0.24
C ARG A 336 1.09 -4.31 -0.86
N VAL A 337 1.66 -4.32 -2.07
CA VAL A 337 1.90 -3.12 -2.87
C VAL A 337 0.62 -2.34 -3.14
N SER A 338 -0.54 -2.99 -3.21
CA SER A 338 -1.85 -2.33 -3.41
C SER A 338 -2.50 -1.84 -2.12
N ASN A 339 -2.02 -2.22 -0.93
CA ASN A 339 -2.71 -1.94 0.32
C ASN A 339 -2.64 -0.45 0.68
N ARG A 340 -3.82 0.16 0.83
CA ARG A 340 -3.97 1.58 1.12
C ARG A 340 -4.32 1.76 2.59
N PHE A 341 -3.82 2.85 3.14
CA PHE A 341 -4.06 3.27 4.51
C PHE A 341 -4.04 4.80 4.56
N HIS A 342 -4.32 5.38 5.72
CA HIS A 342 -4.40 6.83 5.84
C HIS A 342 -4.31 7.33 7.29
N ASP A 343 -4.07 8.63 7.46
CA ASP A 343 -3.77 9.27 8.76
C ASP A 343 -4.98 9.48 9.71
N LEU A 344 -6.19 9.02 9.36
CA LEU A 344 -7.30 8.88 10.34
C LEU A 344 -7.21 7.60 11.18
N VAL A 345 -6.27 6.71 10.87
CA VAL A 345 -6.02 5.51 11.64
C VAL A 345 -4.76 5.71 12.49
N MET A 346 -4.95 5.83 13.80
CA MET A 346 -3.89 6.16 14.75
C MET A 346 -2.90 5.00 14.95
N GLY A 347 -1.66 5.32 15.36
CA GLY A 347 -0.73 4.33 15.94
C GLY A 347 0.20 3.62 14.96
N SER A 348 0.29 4.09 13.72
CA SER A 348 1.22 3.58 12.72
C SER A 348 2.58 4.28 12.84
N ALA A 349 3.66 3.50 12.70
CA ALA A 349 5.00 4.07 12.54
C ALA A 349 5.09 4.70 11.15
N VAL A 350 4.78 6.00 11.05
CA VAL A 350 4.73 6.71 9.77
C VAL A 350 6.01 7.51 9.54
N GLY A 351 6.67 7.26 8.41
CA GLY A 351 7.79 8.02 7.89
C GLY A 351 7.49 8.56 6.50
N VAL A 352 8.54 8.69 5.69
CA VAL A 352 8.45 9.28 4.36
C VAL A 352 9.61 8.81 3.49
N ARG A 353 9.38 8.76 2.17
CA ARG A 353 10.43 8.85 1.15
C ARG A 353 10.04 9.95 0.17
N CYS A 354 11.03 10.63 -0.41
CA CYS A 354 10.77 11.77 -1.29
C CYS A 354 10.89 11.39 -2.77
N ALA A 355 10.16 12.11 -3.62
CA ALA A 355 10.16 11.94 -5.07
C ALA A 355 10.60 13.23 -5.79
N ARG A 356 11.18 13.07 -6.97
CA ARG A 356 11.49 14.13 -7.92
C ARG A 356 10.69 13.88 -9.21
N PRO A 357 9.46 14.43 -9.32
CA PRO A 357 8.62 14.23 -10.48
C PRO A 357 9.15 14.99 -11.71
N THR A 358 9.05 14.42 -12.91
CA THR A 358 9.35 15.14 -14.17
C THR A 358 8.14 15.87 -14.76
N ALA A 359 6.95 15.56 -14.25
CA ALA A 359 5.69 16.20 -14.63
C ALA A 359 4.85 16.47 -13.37
N PRO A 360 4.07 17.58 -13.34
CA PRO A 360 3.14 17.82 -12.24
C PRO A 360 2.02 16.76 -12.24
N PRO A 361 1.52 16.37 -11.07
CA PRO A 361 0.41 15.43 -11.01
C PRO A 361 -0.91 16.07 -11.45
N ASN A 362 -1.76 15.28 -12.07
CA ASN A 362 -3.12 15.62 -12.45
C ASN A 362 -4.08 15.30 -11.31
N THR A 363 -4.76 16.33 -10.83
CA THR A 363 -5.77 16.21 -9.79
C THR A 363 -7.02 15.52 -10.32
N ASP A 364 -7.54 14.57 -9.54
CA ASP A 364 -8.79 13.88 -9.87
C ASP A 364 -10.01 14.78 -9.65
N THR A 365 -11.06 14.53 -10.43
CA THR A 365 -12.35 15.21 -10.29
C THR A 365 -13.24 14.61 -9.18
N THR A 366 -12.74 13.57 -8.51
CA THR A 366 -13.43 12.91 -7.39
C THR A 366 -13.70 13.91 -6.27
N PRO A 367 -14.95 14.03 -5.80
CA PRO A 367 -15.26 14.91 -4.70
C PRO A 367 -14.45 14.55 -3.43
N PRO A 368 -14.08 15.56 -2.62
CA PRO A 368 -13.45 15.32 -1.33
C PRO A 368 -14.32 14.42 -0.46
N MET A 369 -13.68 13.54 0.29
CA MET A 369 -14.37 12.71 1.27
C MET A 369 -14.97 13.58 2.38
N THR A 370 -16.21 13.29 2.76
CA THR A 370 -16.87 13.88 3.93
C THR A 370 -16.86 12.90 5.09
N LEU A 371 -16.63 13.41 6.31
CA LEU A 371 -16.65 12.62 7.54
C LEU A 371 -17.98 12.80 8.27
N ALA A 372 -18.37 11.79 9.03
CA ALA A 372 -19.43 11.86 10.01
C ALA A 372 -18.98 11.20 11.32
N THR A 373 -19.59 11.64 12.41
CA THR A 373 -19.29 11.12 13.75
C THR A 373 -20.14 9.91 14.06
N VAL A 374 -19.51 8.79 14.38
CA VAL A 374 -20.17 7.63 14.99
C VAL A 374 -19.85 7.60 16.47
N SER A 375 -20.89 7.68 17.29
CA SER A 375 -20.77 7.72 18.75
C SER A 375 -21.56 6.60 19.42
N GLY A 376 -21.05 6.17 20.58
CA GLY A 376 -21.58 4.99 21.22
C GLY A 376 -20.95 4.69 22.55
N VAL A 377 -21.14 3.46 22.98
CA VAL A 377 -20.70 2.95 24.27
C VAL A 377 -20.05 1.58 24.10
N VAL A 378 -18.88 1.40 24.69
CA VAL A 378 -18.24 0.10 24.89
C VAL A 378 -18.52 -0.38 26.30
N THR A 379 -18.90 -1.66 26.44
CA THR A 379 -19.13 -2.32 27.72
C THR A 379 -18.29 -3.58 27.84
N ALA A 380 -17.55 -3.73 28.95
CA ALA A 380 -16.83 -4.96 29.25
C ALA A 380 -17.82 -6.10 29.54
N SER A 381 -17.58 -7.31 29.00
CA SER A 381 -18.40 -8.48 29.35
C SER A 381 -18.29 -8.84 30.82
N GLU A 382 -17.11 -8.60 31.41
CA GLU A 382 -16.78 -8.84 32.82
C GLU A 382 -15.78 -7.79 33.33
N GLY A 383 -16.00 -7.30 34.55
CA GLY A 383 -15.06 -6.40 35.22
C GLY A 383 -15.10 -4.96 34.69
N GLN A 384 -13.92 -4.38 34.50
CA GLN A 384 -13.72 -2.97 34.18
C GLN A 384 -12.81 -2.82 32.95
N LEU A 385 -12.98 -1.73 32.20
CA LEU A 385 -12.12 -1.32 31.09
C LEU A 385 -10.81 -0.76 31.68
N LYS A 386 -9.85 -1.63 31.97
CA LYS A 386 -8.53 -1.29 32.51
C LYS A 386 -7.44 -1.80 31.57
N GLY A 387 -6.41 -0.99 31.36
CA GLY A 387 -5.33 -1.35 30.45
C GLY A 387 -4.54 -0.14 29.96
N ARG A 388 -3.73 -0.35 28.92
CA ARG A 388 -2.96 0.70 28.25
C ARG A 388 -3.79 1.53 27.29
N ALA A 389 -4.73 0.91 26.58
CA ALA A 389 -5.49 1.54 25.51
C ALA A 389 -6.80 0.81 25.21
N LEU A 390 -7.82 1.56 24.82
CA LEU A 390 -9.05 1.05 24.22
C LEU A 390 -9.12 1.58 22.79
N TYR A 391 -9.10 0.68 21.81
CA TYR A 391 -9.18 1.02 20.39
C TYR A 391 -10.63 0.87 19.93
N ILE A 392 -11.12 1.87 19.19
CA ILE A 392 -12.38 1.80 18.45
C ILE A 392 -12.05 1.93 16.98
N THR A 393 -12.32 0.88 16.24
CA THR A 393 -11.89 0.73 14.85
C THR A 393 -13.11 0.57 13.96
N ALA A 394 -13.19 1.36 12.90
CA ALA A 394 -14.21 1.23 11.87
C ALA A 394 -13.60 0.57 10.64
N PHE A 395 -14.31 -0.41 10.08
CA PHE A 395 -13.99 -1.03 8.80
C PHE A 395 -15.13 -0.80 7.81
N ASP A 396 -14.85 -0.81 6.52
CA ASP A 396 -15.91 -0.86 5.51
C ASP A 396 -16.72 -2.14 5.74
N ALA A 397 -18.04 -2.02 5.83
CA ALA A 397 -18.90 -3.18 6.09
C ALA A 397 -18.84 -4.23 4.98
N ALA A 398 -18.49 -3.84 3.75
CA ALA A 398 -18.32 -4.74 2.62
C ALA A 398 -17.01 -5.54 2.67
N ASP A 399 -16.06 -5.18 3.55
CA ASP A 399 -14.86 -5.97 3.83
C ASP A 399 -15.12 -7.15 4.79
N ALA A 400 -16.28 -7.17 5.45
CA ALA A 400 -16.68 -8.25 6.33
C ALA A 400 -17.34 -9.38 5.54
N ASP A 401 -17.01 -10.62 5.90
CA ASP A 401 -17.67 -11.82 5.38
C ASP A 401 -19.19 -11.74 5.67
N PRO A 402 -20.06 -11.86 4.64
CA PRO A 402 -21.50 -11.69 4.82
C PRO A 402 -22.16 -12.69 5.77
N GLN A 403 -21.57 -13.86 5.99
CA GLN A 403 -22.16 -14.93 6.81
C GLN A 403 -21.77 -14.82 8.28
N SER A 404 -20.48 -14.62 8.55
CA SER A 404 -19.91 -14.54 9.89
C SER A 404 -19.87 -13.10 10.43
N GLY A 405 -19.92 -12.10 9.54
CA GLY A 405 -19.70 -10.69 9.86
C GLY A 405 -18.31 -10.44 10.45
N MET A 406 -17.33 -11.29 10.12
CA MET A 406 -15.93 -11.19 10.51
C MET A 406 -15.13 -10.64 9.34
N LEU A 407 -14.10 -9.85 9.64
CA LEU A 407 -13.22 -9.31 8.61
C LEU A 407 -12.27 -10.38 8.11
N ALA A 408 -12.06 -10.42 6.79
CA ALA A 408 -10.98 -11.22 6.23
C ALA A 408 -9.62 -10.70 6.74
N PRO A 409 -8.60 -11.57 6.89
CA PRO A 409 -7.24 -11.11 7.13
C PRO A 409 -6.79 -10.14 6.02
N GLY A 410 -6.12 -9.06 6.40
CA GLY A 410 -5.59 -8.09 5.42
C GLY A 410 -6.47 -6.88 5.13
N ARG A 411 -7.65 -6.76 5.73
CA ARG A 411 -8.51 -5.58 5.58
C ARG A 411 -7.95 -4.41 6.38
N SER A 412 -7.80 -3.25 5.74
CA SER A 412 -7.42 -2.01 6.41
C SER A 412 -8.66 -1.37 7.06
N PRO A 413 -8.55 -0.82 8.27
CA PRO A 413 -9.60 0.02 8.82
C PRO A 413 -9.73 1.32 8.04
N VAL A 414 -10.94 1.89 8.05
CA VAL A 414 -11.27 3.19 7.44
C VAL A 414 -11.25 4.34 8.45
N ALA A 415 -11.14 4.02 9.74
CA ALA A 415 -10.89 4.97 10.83
C ALA A 415 -10.52 4.22 12.11
N GLU A 416 -9.74 4.86 12.99
CA GLU A 416 -9.52 4.37 14.34
C GLU A 416 -9.33 5.50 15.34
N VAL A 417 -9.86 5.32 16.55
CA VAL A 417 -9.52 6.18 17.69
C VAL A 417 -8.99 5.33 18.84
N LYS A 418 -7.90 5.83 19.44
CA LYS A 418 -7.31 5.28 20.66
C LYS A 418 -7.77 6.10 21.86
N LEU A 419 -8.39 5.43 22.83
CA LEU A 419 -8.87 6.02 24.07
C LEU A 419 -8.07 5.50 25.26
N THR A 420 -7.92 6.34 26.28
CA THR A 420 -7.47 5.89 27.60
C THR A 420 -8.62 5.12 28.26
N PRO A 421 -8.42 3.87 28.72
CA PRO A 421 -9.47 3.12 29.40
C PRO A 421 -9.94 3.82 30.67
N SER A 422 -11.26 3.94 30.87
CA SER A 422 -11.85 4.72 31.96
C SER A 422 -11.69 4.09 33.35
N GLY A 423 -11.38 2.79 33.41
CA GLY A 423 -11.44 2.00 34.63
C GLY A 423 -12.85 1.61 35.06
N GLU A 424 -13.89 2.00 34.31
CA GLU A 424 -15.29 1.65 34.56
C GLU A 424 -15.73 0.44 33.71
N ALA A 425 -16.87 -0.16 34.04
CA ALA A 425 -17.42 -1.26 33.22
C ALA A 425 -17.84 -0.80 31.81
N THR A 426 -18.09 0.49 31.66
CA THR A 426 -18.66 1.10 30.46
C THR A 426 -17.95 2.42 30.14
N GLN A 427 -17.69 2.67 28.86
CA GLN A 427 -17.04 3.90 28.39
C GLN A 427 -17.65 4.37 27.08
N SER A 428 -17.98 5.66 26.99
CA SER A 428 -18.44 6.27 25.74
C SER A 428 -17.28 6.44 24.75
N PHE A 429 -17.59 6.38 23.46
CA PHE A 429 -16.65 6.67 22.39
C PHE A 429 -17.28 7.58 21.32
N SER A 430 -16.40 8.20 20.54
CA SER A 430 -16.72 8.94 19.33
C SER A 430 -15.60 8.73 18.33
N VAL A 431 -15.92 8.35 17.11
CA VAL A 431 -14.96 8.13 16.02
C VAL A 431 -15.47 8.81 14.76
N GLN A 432 -14.59 9.52 14.04
CA GLN A 432 -14.94 10.09 12.74
C GLN A 432 -14.68 9.04 11.67
N VAL A 433 -15.66 8.81 10.80
CA VAL A 433 -15.60 7.80 9.74
C VAL A 433 -16.03 8.41 8.40
N PRO A 434 -15.62 7.83 7.26
CA PRO A 434 -16.16 8.22 5.96
C PRO A 434 -17.69 8.12 5.92
N SER A 435 -18.35 9.16 5.42
CA SER A 435 -19.79 9.17 5.18
C SER A 435 -20.14 8.68 3.78
N GLY A 436 -21.40 8.29 3.56
CA GLY A 436 -21.90 7.75 2.29
C GLY A 436 -21.75 6.23 2.14
N GLY A 437 -21.37 5.53 3.22
CA GLY A 437 -21.17 4.09 3.24
C GLY A 437 -21.70 3.42 4.50
N SER A 438 -21.51 2.11 4.60
CA SER A 438 -21.78 1.35 5.82
C SER A 438 -20.46 0.94 6.48
N VAL A 439 -20.36 1.09 7.80
CA VAL A 439 -19.18 0.70 8.57
C VAL A 439 -19.49 -0.37 9.61
N LEU A 440 -18.53 -1.25 9.86
CA LEU A 440 -18.54 -2.18 10.99
C LEU A 440 -17.65 -1.61 12.11
N ILE A 441 -18.27 -1.25 13.24
CA ILE A 441 -17.54 -0.74 14.41
C ILE A 441 -17.08 -1.91 15.28
N MET A 442 -15.80 -1.91 15.60
CA MET A 442 -15.15 -2.87 16.48
C MET A 442 -14.48 -2.16 17.64
N ALA A 443 -14.25 -2.89 18.73
CA ALA A 443 -13.47 -2.41 19.86
C ALA A 443 -12.50 -3.48 20.35
N ALA A 444 -11.30 -3.06 20.75
CA ALA A 444 -10.30 -3.93 21.34
C ALA A 444 -9.67 -3.24 22.57
N LEU A 445 -9.58 -3.95 23.69
CA LEU A 445 -8.93 -3.47 24.91
C LEU A 445 -7.54 -4.06 25.01
N ASP A 446 -6.52 -3.21 25.02
CA ASP A 446 -5.18 -3.60 25.41
C ASP A 446 -5.07 -3.54 26.93
N ASP A 447 -5.19 -4.67 27.62
CA ASP A 447 -5.10 -4.74 29.09
C ASP A 447 -3.68 -4.52 29.64
N GLY A 448 -2.69 -4.39 28.74
CA GLY A 448 -1.28 -4.26 29.10
C GLY A 448 -0.59 -5.58 29.44
N SER A 449 -1.23 -6.72 29.22
CA SER A 449 -0.56 -8.01 29.26
C SER A 449 0.33 -8.17 28.01
N GLY A 450 1.63 -8.41 28.23
CA GLY A 450 2.68 -8.31 27.21
C GLY A 450 3.68 -7.20 27.54
N GLY A 451 4.45 -7.44 28.60
CA GLY A 451 5.12 -6.41 29.40
C GLY A 451 6.46 -5.87 28.85
N GLN A 452 6.94 -6.35 27.71
CA GLN A 452 8.19 -5.93 27.05
C GLN A 452 8.07 -6.16 25.53
N LYS A 453 8.93 -5.53 24.74
CA LYS A 453 9.01 -5.67 23.27
C LYS A 453 9.00 -7.12 22.75
N ASP A 454 9.43 -8.08 23.57
CA ASP A 454 9.60 -9.49 23.20
C ASP A 454 8.37 -10.39 23.51
N ASP A 455 7.32 -9.87 24.18
CA ASP A 455 6.07 -10.60 24.49
C ASP A 455 4.83 -9.79 24.07
N TYR A 456 4.91 -9.13 22.92
CA TYR A 456 3.81 -8.30 22.40
C TYR A 456 2.56 -9.14 22.16
N LYS A 457 1.49 -8.83 22.89
CA LYS A 457 0.14 -9.28 22.61
C LYS A 457 -0.64 -8.14 21.98
N SER A 458 -1.24 -8.39 20.83
CA SER A 458 -2.12 -7.40 20.19
C SER A 458 -3.31 -7.07 21.12
N ALA A 459 -3.85 -5.86 21.01
CA ALA A 459 -4.97 -5.42 21.82
C ALA A 459 -6.18 -6.38 21.78
N SER A 460 -6.47 -6.95 20.60
CA SER A 460 -7.54 -7.95 20.43
C SER A 460 -7.30 -9.27 21.18
N GLY A 461 -6.04 -9.58 21.52
CA GLY A 461 -5.63 -10.80 22.21
C GLY A 461 -5.28 -10.65 23.69
N SER A 462 -5.18 -9.41 24.21
CA SER A 462 -4.72 -9.14 25.58
C SER A 462 -5.90 -8.84 26.53
N GLY A 463 -6.73 -7.83 26.25
CA GLY A 463 -7.82 -7.39 27.16
C GLY A 463 -9.25 -7.63 26.68
N GLY A 464 -9.43 -8.13 25.46
CA GLY A 464 -10.73 -8.52 24.92
C GLY A 464 -11.15 -7.73 23.68
N PHE A 465 -12.11 -8.28 22.95
CA PHE A 465 -12.54 -7.80 21.64
C PHE A 465 -14.06 -7.86 21.49
N GLY A 466 -14.62 -6.92 20.73
CA GLY A 466 -16.05 -6.86 20.45
C GLY A 466 -16.34 -6.16 19.13
N LYS A 467 -17.55 -6.35 18.63
CA LYS A 467 -18.07 -5.65 17.45
C LYS A 467 -19.51 -5.23 17.67
N ALA A 468 -19.94 -4.22 16.93
CA ALA A 468 -21.36 -3.88 16.83
C ALA A 468 -22.13 -5.03 16.17
N ASP A 469 -23.39 -5.22 16.58
CA ASP A 469 -24.21 -6.34 16.13
C ASP A 469 -24.45 -6.36 14.61
N LYS A 470 -24.45 -5.18 13.99
CA LYS A 470 -24.76 -4.99 12.58
C LYS A 470 -23.98 -3.80 12.01
N PRO A 471 -23.68 -3.81 10.71
CA PRO A 471 -23.18 -2.64 10.00
C PRO A 471 -24.05 -1.39 10.24
N ILE A 472 -23.40 -0.24 10.29
CA ILE A 472 -24.02 1.06 10.53
C ILE A 472 -23.93 1.86 9.25
N LEU A 473 -25.08 2.23 8.67
CA LEU A 473 -25.15 3.17 7.56
C LEU A 473 -24.83 4.58 8.05
N VAL A 474 -23.88 5.26 7.41
CA VAL A 474 -23.38 6.57 7.82
C VAL A 474 -23.67 7.62 6.74
N GLU A 475 -24.88 8.18 6.75
CA GLU A 475 -25.25 9.33 5.89
C GLU A 475 -25.05 10.68 6.60
N GLY A 476 -24.70 10.65 7.88
CA GLY A 476 -24.47 11.77 8.78
C GLY A 476 -24.10 11.24 10.17
N ASP A 477 -24.11 12.10 11.19
CA ASP A 477 -23.75 11.69 12.55
C ASP A 477 -24.69 10.59 13.08
N VAL A 478 -24.11 9.52 13.61
CA VAL A 478 -24.83 8.39 14.19
C VAL A 478 -24.49 8.29 15.67
N SER A 479 -25.50 8.02 16.50
CA SER A 479 -25.33 7.83 17.94
C SER A 479 -26.04 6.57 18.43
N GLY A 480 -25.68 6.11 19.63
CA GLY A 480 -26.30 4.94 20.25
C GLY A 480 -25.73 3.61 19.78
N VAL A 481 -24.54 3.60 19.16
CA VAL A 481 -23.83 2.36 18.84
C VAL A 481 -23.39 1.68 20.15
N ALA A 482 -23.57 0.37 20.25
CA ALA A 482 -23.15 -0.41 21.39
C ALA A 482 -22.17 -1.50 20.96
N VAL A 483 -21.08 -1.64 21.69
CA VAL A 483 -20.09 -2.71 21.49
C VAL A 483 -19.83 -3.40 22.82
N ARG A 484 -19.94 -4.74 22.85
CA ARG A 484 -19.61 -5.53 24.04
C ARG A 484 -18.28 -6.26 23.84
N LEU A 485 -17.31 -5.96 24.69
CA LEU A 485 -16.01 -6.65 24.67
C LEU A 485 -16.14 -8.01 25.35
N LEU A 486 -15.69 -9.07 24.68
CA LEU A 486 -15.58 -10.41 25.21
C LEU A 486 -14.12 -10.69 25.58
N ARG A 487 -13.86 -11.26 26.77
CA ARG A 487 -12.49 -11.64 27.17
C ARG A 487 -11.96 -12.82 26.34
N PRO A 488 -10.63 -12.88 26.11
CA PRO A 488 -10.00 -14.04 25.48
C PRO A 488 -10.32 -15.32 26.26
N GLY A 489 -10.80 -16.37 25.58
CA GLY A 489 -11.14 -17.68 26.16
C GLY A 489 -12.62 -17.91 26.51
N ALA A 490 -13.48 -16.88 26.47
CA ALA A 490 -14.92 -17.01 26.73
C ALA A 490 -15.77 -17.38 25.49
N GLY A 491 -15.21 -18.16 24.56
CA GLY A 491 -15.90 -18.59 23.34
C GLY A 491 -15.99 -17.53 22.23
N ALA A 492 -15.36 -16.36 22.40
CA ALA A 492 -15.11 -15.44 21.29
C ALA A 492 -14.00 -16.05 20.43
N GLY A 493 -14.34 -16.54 19.23
CA GLY A 493 -13.33 -16.82 18.21
C GLY A 493 -12.49 -15.56 18.04
N GLN A 494 -11.16 -15.67 18.17
CA GLN A 494 -10.30 -14.56 17.81
C GLN A 494 -10.59 -14.20 16.35
N PRO A 495 -10.68 -12.91 15.99
CA PRO A 495 -10.89 -12.51 14.60
C PRO A 495 -9.79 -13.01 13.67
N LEU A 496 -8.63 -13.36 14.22
CA LEU A 496 -7.51 -13.99 13.56
C LEU A 496 -7.23 -15.36 14.21
N GLY A 497 -8.15 -16.32 14.04
CA GLY A 497 -7.91 -17.71 14.43
C GLY A 497 -7.29 -18.48 13.26
N PRO A 498 -6.22 -19.28 13.46
CA PRO A 498 -5.83 -20.25 12.44
C PRO A 498 -6.99 -21.24 12.22
N PRO A 499 -7.24 -21.69 10.98
CA PRO A 499 -8.29 -22.67 10.73
C PRO A 499 -8.05 -23.92 11.58
N GLY A 500 -9.08 -24.33 12.33
CA GLY A 500 -9.01 -25.47 13.25
C GLY A 500 -8.59 -26.75 12.53
N GLY A 501 -7.44 -27.30 12.90
CA GLY A 501 -6.99 -28.60 12.41
C GLY A 501 -7.81 -29.76 13.01
N PRO A 502 -7.96 -30.89 12.29
CA PRO A 502 -8.62 -32.07 12.83
C PRO A 502 -7.81 -32.70 13.98
N PRO A 503 -8.45 -33.39 14.94
CA PRO A 503 -7.78 -34.02 16.06
C PRO A 503 -6.83 -35.13 15.61
N GLY A 504 -5.62 -35.11 16.16
CA GLY A 504 -4.43 -35.77 15.65
C GLY A 504 -4.46 -37.31 15.56
N ALA A 505 -3.66 -37.82 14.64
CA ALA A 505 -3.10 -39.16 14.66
C ALA A 505 -1.64 -39.08 14.16
N GLY A 506 -0.72 -39.64 14.93
CA GLY A 506 0.72 -39.49 14.71
C GLY A 506 1.25 -40.24 13.48
N GLY A 507 2.38 -39.76 12.96
CA GLY A 507 3.18 -40.52 11.99
C GLY A 507 4.26 -39.68 11.28
N GLY A 508 5.52 -39.89 11.68
CA GLY A 508 6.77 -39.84 10.87
C GLY A 508 7.19 -38.55 10.12
N PRO A 509 8.49 -38.20 10.08
CA PRO A 509 8.97 -37.00 9.39
C PRO A 509 8.97 -37.16 7.86
N PRO A 510 8.53 -36.16 7.07
CA PRO A 510 8.65 -36.18 5.61
C PRO A 510 10.02 -35.68 5.13
N GLY A 511 10.50 -36.23 4.02
CA GLY A 511 11.79 -35.91 3.38
C GLY A 511 11.79 -34.59 2.59
N PRO A 512 12.97 -34.16 2.08
CA PRO A 512 13.19 -32.80 1.58
C PRO A 512 12.57 -32.54 0.20
N PRO A 513 12.19 -31.28 -0.12
CA PRO A 513 11.63 -30.89 -1.41
C PRO A 513 12.70 -30.71 -2.52
N PRO A 514 12.31 -30.70 -3.80
CA PRO A 514 13.23 -30.62 -4.93
C PRO A 514 13.81 -29.22 -5.14
N ASN A 515 15.08 -29.21 -5.55
CA ASN A 515 15.97 -28.06 -5.74
C ASN A 515 15.59 -27.22 -6.98
N ASN A 516 14.88 -26.10 -6.81
CA ASN A 516 14.87 -25.02 -7.80
C ASN A 516 15.94 -23.99 -7.44
N LYS A 517 17.17 -24.25 -7.88
CA LYS A 517 18.28 -23.29 -7.73
C LYS A 517 18.07 -22.12 -8.70
N ARG A 518 17.87 -20.91 -8.15
CA ARG A 518 18.14 -19.64 -8.86
C ARG A 518 19.61 -19.63 -9.34
N PRO A 519 19.92 -19.03 -10.50
CA PRO A 519 21.30 -18.64 -10.80
C PRO A 519 21.74 -17.58 -9.78
N PRO A 520 22.97 -17.65 -9.23
CA PRO A 520 23.48 -16.61 -8.35
C PRO A 520 23.66 -15.29 -9.11
N MET A 521 23.38 -14.17 -8.44
CA MET A 521 23.77 -12.85 -8.95
C MET A 521 25.29 -12.78 -9.13
N PRO A 522 25.81 -12.15 -10.20
CA PRO A 522 27.23 -11.90 -10.33
C PRO A 522 27.70 -10.91 -9.24
N PRO A 523 28.89 -11.11 -8.65
CA PRO A 523 29.44 -10.19 -7.67
C PRO A 523 29.79 -8.84 -8.31
N PRO A 524 29.80 -7.73 -7.54
CA PRO A 524 30.19 -6.42 -8.04
C PRO A 524 31.66 -6.43 -8.48
N THR A 525 31.91 -6.03 -9.73
CA THR A 525 33.26 -5.85 -10.27
C THR A 525 33.92 -4.61 -9.68
N ALA A 526 35.06 -4.81 -9.01
CA ALA A 526 35.95 -3.73 -8.61
C ALA A 526 36.64 -3.09 -9.84
N PRO A 527 37.00 -1.79 -9.80
CA PRO A 527 37.52 -1.08 -10.96
C PRO A 527 39.02 -1.32 -11.15
N GLY A 528 39.41 -1.50 -12.41
CA GLY A 528 40.78 -1.30 -12.87
C GLY A 528 41.67 -2.54 -12.84
N GLU A 529 41.86 -3.14 -14.01
CA GLU A 529 43.17 -3.48 -14.57
C GLU A 529 42.96 -4.06 -15.98
N THR A 530 43.31 -3.28 -17.02
CA THR A 530 43.57 -3.82 -18.36
C THR A 530 44.85 -4.67 -18.32
N PRO A 531 44.88 -5.83 -18.99
CA PRO A 531 45.95 -5.98 -19.97
C PRO A 531 45.64 -6.85 -21.20
N ARG A 532 46.09 -6.30 -22.34
CA ARG A 532 46.72 -6.91 -23.55
C ARG A 532 46.08 -8.09 -24.28
#